data_AF-A0A535B9T5-F1
#
_entry.id   AF-A0A535B9T5-F1
#
_cell.length_a   1.000
_cell.length_b   1.000
_cell.length_c   1.000
_cell.angle_alpha   90.00
_cell.angle_beta   90.00
_cell.angle_gamma   90.00
#
_symmetry.space_group_name_H-M   'P 1'
#
loop_
_entity.id
_entity.type
_entity.pdbx_description
1 polymer ?
#
loop_
_entity_poly.entity_id
_entity_poly.type
_entity_poly.pdbx_seq_one_letter_code
_entity_poly.pdbx_strand_id
1 'polypeptide(L)'
;MLKEFKEFVMRGNVLDLAVAVVIGAAFGKIIASFVEDVLMPPIGLALGNVDFSNLFINLSGKDYPSVAAAKAAGAATLNYGIFLNMIINFLIIAFAIFILIRQISRMQKPAPAAAPTTKDCPYCLSAIPIKATRCAHCTSELK
;
A
#
# COMPACT_ATOMS: atom_id res chain seq x y z
N MET A 1 25.68 9.91 -22.30
CA MET A 1 24.36 10.42 -21.84
C MET A 1 23.20 9.51 -22.26
N LEU A 2 22.63 9.61 -23.47
CA LEU A 2 21.44 8.81 -23.87
C LEU A 2 21.70 7.28 -23.93
N LYS A 3 22.88 6.85 -24.38
CA LYS A 3 23.28 5.43 -24.41
C LYS A 3 23.51 4.88 -23.00
N GLU A 4 24.23 5.61 -22.15
CA GLU A 4 24.46 5.27 -20.74
C GLU A 4 23.16 5.27 -19.93
N PHE A 5 22.25 6.19 -20.21
CA PHE A 5 20.92 6.22 -19.59
C PHE A 5 20.08 5.01 -20.00
N LYS A 6 20.11 4.62 -21.29
CA LYS A 6 19.46 3.39 -21.75
C LYS A 6 20.05 2.16 -21.05
N GLU A 7 21.36 2.03 -20.96
CA GLU A 7 22.01 0.93 -20.23
C GLU A 7 21.69 0.92 -18.73
N PHE A 8 21.52 2.09 -18.12
CA PHE A 8 21.09 2.22 -16.72
C PHE A 8 19.65 1.75 -16.51
N VAL A 9 18.72 2.18 -17.37
CA VAL A 9 17.29 1.80 -17.28
C VAL A 9 17.06 0.33 -17.66
N MET A 10 17.88 -0.23 -18.56
CA MET A 10 17.80 -1.64 -18.93
C MET A 10 18.36 -2.60 -17.87
N ARG A 11 18.84 -2.10 -16.73
CA ARG A 11 19.06 -2.94 -15.55
C ARG A 11 17.69 -3.41 -15.05
N GLY A 12 17.32 -4.67 -15.33
CA GLY A 12 15.99 -5.23 -15.09
C GLY A 12 15.39 -4.90 -13.71
N ASN A 13 16.21 -4.92 -12.65
CA ASN A 13 15.77 -4.56 -11.29
C ASN A 13 15.21 -3.13 -11.18
N VAL A 14 15.73 -2.16 -11.94
CA VAL A 14 15.26 -0.76 -11.91
C VAL A 14 13.93 -0.62 -12.65
N LEU A 15 13.76 -1.32 -13.77
CA LEU A 15 12.53 -1.28 -14.56
C LEU A 15 11.37 -1.92 -13.79
N ASP A 16 11.59 -3.09 -13.19
CA ASP A 16 10.58 -3.80 -12.40
C ASP A 16 10.16 -2.98 -11.16
N LEU A 17 11.13 -2.37 -10.48
CA LEU A 17 10.86 -1.46 -9.37
C LEU A 17 10.06 -0.24 -9.82
N ALA A 18 10.41 0.38 -10.95
CA ALA A 18 9.70 1.55 -11.47
C ALA A 18 8.25 1.22 -11.81
N VAL A 19 8.01 0.08 -12.46
CA VAL A 19 6.66 -0.40 -12.78
C VAL A 19 5.86 -0.66 -11.50
N ALA A 20 6.46 -1.33 -10.51
CA ALA A 20 5.79 -1.59 -9.23
C ALA A 20 5.38 -0.31 -8.50
N VAL A 21 6.25 0.71 -8.47
CA VAL A 21 5.95 2.00 -7.82
C VAL A 21 4.85 2.76 -8.56
N VAL A 22 4.89 2.82 -9.89
CA VAL A 22 3.88 3.54 -10.69
C VAL A 22 2.51 2.86 -10.57
N ILE A 23 2.46 1.53 -10.68
CA ILE A 23 1.22 0.77 -10.51
C ILE A 23 0.70 0.92 -9.09
N GLY A 24 1.57 0.82 -8.07
CA GLY A 24 1.20 1.01 -6.66
C GLY A 24 0.60 2.40 -6.40
N ALA A 25 1.21 3.46 -6.92
CA ALA A 25 0.71 4.82 -6.78
C ALA A 25 -0.63 5.04 -7.49
N ALA A 26 -0.79 4.49 -8.70
CA ALA A 26 -2.06 4.57 -9.43
C ALA A 26 -3.18 3.77 -8.74
N PHE A 27 -2.86 2.58 -8.25
CA PHE A 27 -3.82 1.73 -7.55
C PHE A 27 -4.27 2.35 -6.23
N GLY A 28 -3.36 3.00 -5.49
CA GLY A 28 -3.72 3.77 -4.29
C GLY A 28 -4.77 4.84 -4.56
N LYS A 29 -4.68 5.56 -5.68
CA LYS A 29 -5.69 6.56 -6.08
C LYS A 29 -7.05 5.94 -6.39
N ILE A 30 -7.06 4.77 -7.05
CA ILE A 30 -8.30 4.05 -7.35
C ILE A 30 -9.00 3.64 -6.05
N ILE A 31 -8.25 3.13 -5.08
CA ILE A 31 -8.81 2.76 -3.77
C ILE A 31 -9.32 3.99 -3.02
N ALA A 32 -8.55 5.09 -3.02
CA ALA A 32 -8.96 6.32 -2.36
C ALA A 32 -10.28 6.84 -2.94
N SER A 33 -10.41 6.93 -4.26
CA SER A 33 -11.67 7.33 -4.92
C SER A 33 -12.81 6.35 -4.64
N PHE A 34 -12.57 5.04 -4.62
CA PHE A 34 -13.61 4.07 -4.25
C PHE A 34 -14.13 4.31 -2.83
N VAL A 35 -13.24 4.59 -1.88
CA VAL A 35 -13.65 4.84 -0.49
C VAL A 35 -14.34 6.19 -0.35
N GLU A 36 -13.76 7.25 -0.91
CA GLU A 36 -14.26 8.62 -0.80
C GLU A 36 -15.55 8.85 -1.57
N ASP A 37 -15.65 8.33 -2.80
CA ASP A 37 -16.76 8.63 -3.71
C ASP A 37 -17.88 7.57 -3.67
N VAL A 38 -17.57 6.31 -3.33
CA VAL A 38 -18.55 5.21 -3.37
C VAL A 38 -18.94 4.75 -1.97
N LEU A 39 -17.97 4.59 -1.06
CA LEU A 39 -18.22 4.03 0.26
C LEU A 39 -18.68 5.08 1.28
N MET A 40 -18.06 6.27 1.27
CA MET A 40 -18.36 7.33 2.23
C MET A 40 -19.76 7.93 2.08
N PRO A 41 -20.36 8.19 0.90
CA PRO A 41 -21.68 8.83 0.84
C PRO A 41 -22.80 8.01 1.51
N PRO A 42 -22.91 6.68 1.29
CA PRO A 42 -23.88 5.86 2.01
C PRO A 42 -23.60 5.76 3.51
N ILE A 43 -22.33 5.66 3.91
CA ILE A 43 -21.92 5.59 5.32
C ILE A 43 -22.20 6.93 6.02
N GLY A 44 -21.89 8.04 5.36
CA GLY A 44 -22.15 9.40 5.84
C GLY A 44 -23.64 9.66 5.99
N LEU A 45 -24.47 9.17 5.06
CA LEU A 45 -25.93 9.25 5.19
C LEU A 45 -26.45 8.38 6.36
N ALA A 46 -25.93 7.16 6.51
CA ALA A 46 -26.34 6.25 7.58
C ALA A 46 -25.89 6.71 8.99
N LEU A 47 -24.72 7.34 9.10
CA LEU A 47 -24.16 7.83 10.36
C LEU A 47 -24.54 9.29 10.66
N GLY A 48 -25.24 9.98 9.75
CA GLY A 48 -25.78 11.33 9.98
C GLY A 48 -24.80 12.48 9.78
N ASN A 49 -23.94 12.41 8.75
CA ASN A 49 -22.90 13.40 8.45
C ASN A 49 -21.91 13.61 9.61
N VAL A 50 -21.26 12.52 10.02
CA VAL A 50 -20.23 12.56 11.07
C VAL A 50 -18.97 13.24 10.54
N ASP A 51 -18.98 14.56 10.49
CA ASP A 51 -17.83 15.37 10.12
C ASP A 51 -17.12 15.90 11.37
N PHE A 52 -16.02 15.25 11.74
CA PHE A 52 -15.17 15.70 12.84
C PHE A 52 -14.26 16.87 12.44
N SER A 53 -14.25 17.31 11.17
CA SER A 53 -13.27 18.28 10.65
C SER A 53 -13.31 19.65 11.36
N ASN A 54 -14.45 19.99 11.96
CA ASN A 54 -14.64 21.24 12.69
C ASN A 54 -14.27 21.16 14.19
N LEU A 55 -13.82 20.01 14.68
CA LEU A 55 -13.29 19.90 16.04
C LEU A 55 -11.82 20.33 16.07
N PHE A 56 -11.58 21.52 16.64
CA PHE A 56 -10.24 22.03 16.88
C PHE A 56 -10.16 22.77 18.21
N ILE A 57 -8.98 22.72 18.84
CA ILE A 57 -8.65 23.55 20.00
C ILE A 57 -7.79 24.70 19.48
N ASN A 58 -8.23 25.93 19.67
CA ASN A 58 -7.39 27.08 19.41
C ASN A 58 -6.51 27.40 20.62
N LEU A 59 -5.20 27.52 20.41
CA LEU A 59 -4.23 27.86 21.44
C LEU A 59 -3.91 29.37 21.46
N SER A 60 -4.46 30.15 20.52
CA SER A 60 -4.20 31.60 20.37
C SER A 60 -5.18 32.51 21.13
N GLY A 61 -6.07 31.95 21.96
CA GLY A 61 -6.95 32.72 22.86
C GLY A 61 -8.05 33.56 22.18
N LYS A 62 -8.33 33.36 20.89
CA LYS A 62 -9.41 34.00 20.15
C LYS A 62 -10.33 32.94 19.55
N ASP A 63 -11.63 33.05 19.70
CA ASP A 63 -12.54 32.10 19.05
C ASP A 63 -12.66 32.39 17.56
N TYR A 64 -12.47 31.34 16.74
CA TYR A 64 -12.69 31.41 15.30
C TYR A 64 -13.84 30.46 14.94
N PRO A 65 -14.69 30.82 13.98
CA PRO A 65 -15.85 30.00 13.61
C PRO A 65 -15.48 28.74 12.81
N SER A 66 -14.25 28.61 12.30
CA SER A 66 -13.80 27.44 11.56
C SER A 66 -12.28 27.27 11.61
N VAL A 67 -11.82 26.03 11.38
CA VAL A 67 -10.40 25.71 11.21
C VAL A 67 -9.78 26.54 10.08
N ALA A 68 -10.55 26.79 9.01
CA ALA A 68 -10.11 27.58 7.87
C ALA A 68 -9.88 29.06 8.26
N ALA A 69 -10.78 29.65 9.06
CA ALA A 69 -10.64 31.01 9.56
C ALA A 69 -9.46 31.15 10.55
N ALA A 70 -9.27 30.15 11.41
CA ALA A 70 -8.17 30.13 12.37
C ALA A 70 -6.81 29.96 11.70
N LYS A 71 -6.70 29.08 10.69
CA LYS A 71 -5.48 28.95 9.85
C LYS A 71 -5.19 30.22 9.06
N ALA A 72 -6.20 30.84 8.47
CA ALA A 72 -6.04 32.09 7.71
C ALA A 72 -5.58 33.25 8.59
N ALA A 73 -6.00 33.27 9.86
CA ALA A 73 -5.57 34.25 10.86
C ALA A 73 -4.19 33.95 11.48
N GLY A 74 -3.49 32.90 11.04
CA GLY A 74 -2.19 32.50 11.58
C GLY A 74 -2.25 31.97 13.02
N ALA A 75 -3.43 31.60 13.52
CA ALA A 75 -3.60 31.08 14.86
C ALA A 75 -3.11 29.64 14.97
N ALA A 76 -2.36 29.34 16.03
CA ALA A 76 -1.93 27.99 16.34
C ALA A 76 -3.15 27.17 16.78
N THR A 77 -3.66 26.33 15.88
CA THR A 77 -4.80 25.45 16.11
C THR A 77 -4.39 24.00 16.15
N LEU A 78 -4.84 23.29 17.18
CA LEU A 78 -4.74 21.85 17.30
C LEU A 78 -6.01 21.23 16.69
N ASN A 79 -5.90 20.82 15.43
CA ASN A 79 -7.02 20.32 14.61
C ASN A 79 -7.17 18.80 14.75
N TYR A 80 -7.45 18.34 15.98
CA TYR A 80 -7.59 16.91 16.29
C TYR A 80 -8.75 16.24 15.53
N GLY A 81 -9.79 17.01 15.19
CA GLY A 81 -10.91 16.54 14.40
C GLY A 81 -10.52 16.06 13.00
N ILE A 82 -9.65 16.80 12.32
CA ILE A 82 -9.10 16.42 11.01
C ILE A 82 -8.22 15.16 11.15
N PHE A 83 -7.41 15.10 12.22
CA PHE A 83 -6.58 13.93 12.48
C PHE A 83 -7.40 12.66 12.71
N LEU A 84 -8.47 12.75 13.51
CA LEU A 84 -9.39 11.64 13.74
C LEU A 84 -10.08 11.21 12.44
N ASN A 85 -10.47 12.17 11.60
CA ASN A 85 -11.04 11.89 10.29
C ASN A 85 -10.05 11.12 9.39
N MET A 86 -8.76 11.52 9.37
CA MET A 86 -7.72 10.78 8.64
C MET A 86 -7.55 9.34 9.16
N ILE A 87 -7.59 9.12 10.48
CA ILE A 87 -7.52 7.77 11.06
C ILE A 87 -8.72 6.93 10.61
N ILE A 88 -9.93 7.48 10.70
CA ILE A 88 -11.15 6.78 10.29
C ILE A 88 -11.10 6.45 8.80
N ASN A 89 -10.72 7.39 7.95
CA ASN A 89 -10.57 7.16 6.52
C ASN A 89 -9.53 6.07 6.22
N PHE A 90 -8.38 6.11 6.89
CA PHE A 90 -7.35 5.06 6.76
C PHE A 90 -7.89 3.67 7.15
N LEU A 91 -8.63 3.57 8.25
CA LEU A 91 -9.25 2.31 8.68
C LEU A 91 -10.28 1.80 7.67
N ILE A 92 -11.09 2.70 7.09
CA ILE A 92 -12.06 2.35 6.05
C ILE A 92 -11.35 1.86 4.79
N ILE A 93 -10.30 2.55 4.33
CA ILE A 93 -9.48 2.14 3.19
C ILE A 93 -8.85 0.76 3.44
N ALA A 94 -8.23 0.56 4.60
CA ALA A 94 -7.61 -0.72 4.96
C ALA A 94 -8.64 -1.86 4.99
N PHE A 95 -9.83 -1.60 5.52
CA PHE A 95 -10.93 -2.56 5.54
C PHE A 95 -11.47 -2.87 4.14
N ALA A 96 -11.60 -1.86 3.27
CA ALA A 96 -12.01 -2.04 1.88
C ALA A 96 -11.00 -2.90 1.10
N ILE A 97 -9.70 -2.61 1.24
CA ILE A 97 -8.62 -3.42 0.64
C ILE A 97 -8.70 -4.86 1.14
N PHE A 98 -8.90 -5.06 2.44
CA PHE A 98 -9.02 -6.40 3.03
C PHE A 98 -10.19 -7.18 2.43
N ILE A 99 -11.37 -6.57 2.26
CA ILE A 99 -12.52 -7.21 1.61
C ILE A 99 -12.18 -7.57 0.17
N LEU A 100 -11.54 -6.66 -0.57
CA LEU A 100 -11.19 -6.86 -1.99
C LEU A 100 -10.21 -8.04 -2.15
N ILE A 101 -9.13 -8.05 -1.36
CA ILE A 101 -8.15 -9.15 -1.35
C ILE A 101 -8.80 -10.46 -0.94
N ARG A 102 -9.66 -10.44 0.10
CA ARG A 102 -10.40 -11.63 0.55
C ARG A 102 -11.32 -12.16 -0.55
N GLN A 103 -11.98 -11.30 -1.30
CA GLN A 103 -12.86 -11.69 -2.40
C GLN A 103 -12.07 -12.29 -3.56
N ILE A 104 -10.95 -11.67 -3.94
CA ILE A 104 -10.05 -12.20 -4.97
C ILE A 104 -9.48 -13.55 -4.51
N SER A 105 -9.01 -13.66 -3.27
CA SER A 105 -8.48 -14.91 -2.70
C SER A 105 -9.54 -16.01 -2.61
N ARG A 106 -10.83 -15.65 -2.46
CA ARG A 106 -11.95 -16.61 -2.48
C ARG A 106 -12.30 -17.07 -3.89
N MET A 107 -12.13 -16.19 -4.90
CA MET A 107 -12.41 -16.50 -6.31
C MET A 107 -11.23 -17.19 -7.01
N GLN A 108 -10.01 -16.91 -6.58
CA GLN A 108 -8.82 -17.65 -7.00
C GLN A 108 -8.87 -19.02 -6.33
N LYS A 109 -9.12 -20.08 -7.12
CA LYS A 109 -8.66 -21.42 -6.73
C LYS A 109 -7.18 -21.28 -6.38
N PRO A 110 -6.68 -21.90 -5.29
CA PRO A 110 -5.27 -21.82 -4.93
C PRO A 110 -4.47 -22.12 -6.19
N ALA A 111 -3.87 -21.08 -6.78
CA ALA A 111 -2.93 -21.27 -7.85
C ALA A 111 -1.87 -22.19 -7.24
N PRO A 112 -1.51 -23.32 -7.89
CA PRO A 112 -0.44 -24.14 -7.37
C PRO A 112 0.71 -23.20 -7.09
N ALA A 113 1.06 -23.06 -5.80
CA ALA A 113 2.14 -22.18 -5.37
C ALA A 113 3.29 -22.46 -6.33
N ALA A 114 3.84 -21.40 -6.96
CA ALA A 114 4.85 -21.56 -8.00
C ALA A 114 5.82 -22.64 -7.52
N ALA A 115 5.76 -23.81 -8.17
CA ALA A 115 6.38 -25.01 -7.62
C ALA A 115 7.82 -24.63 -7.30
N PRO A 116 8.30 -24.88 -6.07
CA PRO A 116 9.59 -24.36 -5.63
C PRO A 116 10.61 -24.68 -6.72
N THR A 117 11.24 -23.67 -7.32
CA THR A 117 12.18 -23.92 -8.43
C THR A 117 13.51 -24.46 -7.90
N THR A 118 13.71 -24.36 -6.58
CA THR A 118 14.91 -24.74 -5.86
C THR A 118 14.62 -25.76 -4.75
N LYS A 119 15.51 -26.73 -4.59
CA LYS A 119 15.63 -27.63 -3.44
C LYS A 119 16.93 -27.33 -2.69
N ASP A 120 17.01 -27.67 -1.41
CA ASP A 120 18.27 -27.57 -0.68
C ASP A 120 19.16 -28.78 -0.98
N CYS A 121 20.46 -28.53 -1.17
CA CYS A 121 21.43 -29.62 -1.32
C CYS A 121 21.58 -30.38 0.02
N PRO A 122 21.43 -31.72 0.06
CA PRO A 122 21.58 -32.51 1.29
C PRO A 122 22.95 -32.43 1.95
N TYR A 123 23.98 -32.07 1.18
CA TYR A 123 25.38 -32.10 1.63
C TYR A 123 25.88 -30.73 2.11
N CYS A 124 25.49 -29.66 1.42
CA CYS A 124 26.02 -28.31 1.68
C CYS A 124 24.95 -27.25 1.93
N LEU A 125 23.67 -27.63 1.98
CA LEU A 125 22.53 -26.76 2.30
C LEU A 125 22.37 -25.53 1.40
N SER A 126 23.06 -25.47 0.26
CA SER A 126 22.89 -24.42 -0.73
C SER A 126 21.63 -24.66 -1.56
N ALA A 127 20.87 -23.60 -1.85
CA ALA A 127 19.73 -23.66 -2.76
C ALA A 127 20.18 -24.00 -4.19
N ILE A 128 19.62 -25.05 -4.77
CA ILE A 128 19.95 -25.57 -6.11
C ILE A 128 18.67 -25.83 -6.91
N PRO A 129 18.70 -25.78 -8.26
CA PRO A 129 17.54 -26.10 -9.07
C PRO A 129 16.99 -27.50 -8.79
N ILE A 130 15.67 -27.70 -8.77
CA ILE A 130 15.07 -29.02 -8.49
C ILE A 130 15.60 -30.13 -9.41
N LYS A 131 15.82 -29.81 -10.69
CA LYS A 131 16.33 -30.74 -11.70
C LYS A 131 17.85 -30.91 -11.68
N ALA A 132 18.57 -30.28 -10.76
CA ALA A 132 20.02 -30.43 -10.65
C ALA A 132 20.36 -31.86 -10.23
N THR A 133 21.13 -32.54 -11.09
CA THR A 133 21.74 -33.86 -10.86
C THR A 133 23.07 -33.76 -10.11
N ARG A 134 23.67 -32.56 -10.07
CA ARG A 134 24.93 -32.27 -9.38
C ARG A 134 24.88 -30.90 -8.73
N CYS A 135 25.40 -30.79 -7.52
CA CYS A 135 25.44 -29.53 -6.79
C CYS A 135 26.50 -28.58 -7.38
N ALA A 136 26.13 -27.33 -7.66
CA ALA A 136 27.09 -26.32 -8.15
C ALA A 136 28.10 -25.85 -7.08
N HIS A 137 27.78 -26.01 -5.80
CA HIS A 137 28.60 -25.49 -4.70
C HIS A 137 29.58 -26.52 -4.15
N CYS A 138 29.10 -27.71 -3.81
CA CYS A 138 29.94 -28.79 -3.26
C CYS A 138 30.25 -29.91 -4.26
N THR A 139 29.78 -29.82 -5.51
CA THR A 139 30.02 -30.80 -6.60
C THR A 139 29.52 -32.23 -6.35
N SER A 140 28.78 -32.46 -5.26
CA SER A 140 28.16 -33.74 -4.94
C SER A 140 27.10 -34.13 -5.96
N GLU A 141 26.98 -35.43 -6.23
CA GLU A 141 25.91 -35.98 -7.05
C GLU A 141 24.63 -36.13 -6.23
N LEU A 142 23.55 -35.63 -6.80
CA LEU A 142 22.23 -35.54 -6.19
C LEU A 142 21.33 -36.50 -6.97
N LYS A 143 21.43 -37.79 -6.65
CA LYS A 143 20.50 -38.81 -7.13
C LYS A 143 19.10 -38.59 -6.56
#